data_AF-A0A968X304-F1
#
_entry.id   AF-A0A968X304-F1
#
_cell.length_a   1.000
_cell.length_b   1.000
_cell.length_c   1.000
_cell.angle_alpha   90.00
_cell.angle_beta   90.00
_cell.angle_gamma   90.00
#
_symmetry.space_group_name_H-M   'P 1'
#
loop_
_entity.id
_entity.type
_entity.pdbx_description
1 polymer ?
#
loop_
_entity_poly.entity_id
_entity_poly.type
_entity_poly.pdbx_seq_one_letter_code
_entity_poly.pdbx_strand_id
1 'polypeptide(L)'
;LTLALQAWVDANRGDYDRADQLAHESLRITQAVPFTEATYAAHLALGTADFHRERLDDAEGHLQEGLRLARQVDQRESMGWLLGMLARVFMQRGDWATAERTAQEGLQVAQSAQHAET
;
A
#
# COMPACT_ATOMS: atom_id res chain seq x y z
N LEU A 1 1.00 -11.00 10.03
CA LEU A 1 1.55 -11.07 8.66
C LEU A 1 0.67 -11.89 7.71
N THR A 2 0.31 -13.13 8.04
CA THR A 2 -0.44 -14.03 7.12
C THR A 2 -1.75 -13.45 6.59
N LEU A 3 -2.55 -12.79 7.43
CA LEU A 3 -3.82 -12.19 6.98
C LEU A 3 -3.63 -11.00 6.02
N ALA A 4 -2.74 -10.06 6.34
CA ALA A 4 -2.47 -8.91 5.47
C ALA A 4 -1.85 -9.31 4.12
N LEU A 5 -0.91 -10.27 4.13
CA LEU A 5 -0.33 -10.80 2.91
C LEU A 5 -1.38 -11.51 2.05
N GLN A 6 -2.25 -12.31 2.67
CA GLN A 6 -3.32 -12.97 1.95
C GLN A 6 -4.36 -11.99 1.42
N ALA A 7 -4.68 -10.94 2.18
CA ALA A 7 -5.53 -9.84 1.72
C ALA A 7 -4.95 -9.19 0.45
N TRP A 8 -3.64 -8.94 0.43
CA TRP A 8 -2.99 -8.35 -0.74
C TRP A 8 -3.00 -9.30 -1.95
N VAL A 9 -2.75 -10.61 -1.73
CA VAL A 9 -2.85 -11.61 -2.81
C VAL A 9 -4.27 -11.67 -3.38
N ASP A 10 -5.29 -11.68 -2.51
CA ASP A 10 -6.69 -11.72 -2.93
C ASP A 10 -7.08 -10.43 -3.67
N ALA A 11 -6.58 -9.26 -3.23
CA ALA A 11 -6.76 -7.99 -3.94
C ALA A 11 -6.17 -8.04 -5.37
N ASN A 12 -4.97 -8.60 -5.53
CA ASN A 12 -4.35 -8.74 -6.86
C ASN A 12 -5.05 -9.78 -7.75
N ARG A 13 -5.79 -10.72 -7.15
CA ARG A 13 -6.59 -11.72 -7.89
C ARG A 13 -7.98 -11.23 -8.27
N GLY A 14 -8.39 -10.07 -7.79
CA GLY A 14 -9.73 -9.54 -8.01
C GLY A 14 -10.76 -9.93 -6.95
N ASP A 15 -10.35 -10.68 -5.92
CA ASP A 15 -11.20 -11.12 -4.82
C ASP A 15 -11.33 -10.01 -3.76
N TYR A 16 -11.80 -8.83 -4.18
CA TYR A 16 -11.75 -7.61 -3.37
C TYR A 16 -12.57 -7.70 -2.07
N ASP A 17 -13.68 -8.43 -2.05
CA ASP A 17 -14.48 -8.58 -0.82
C ASP A 17 -13.74 -9.39 0.24
N ARG A 18 -13.01 -10.41 -0.21
CA ARG A 18 -12.16 -11.21 0.66
C ARG A 18 -10.93 -10.42 1.11
N ALA A 19 -10.35 -9.63 0.22
CA ALA A 19 -9.26 -8.72 0.56
C ALA A 19 -9.67 -7.72 1.66
N ASP A 20 -10.83 -7.08 1.53
CA ASP A 20 -11.36 -6.14 2.52
C ASP A 20 -11.54 -6.82 3.89
N GLN A 21 -12.15 -8.00 3.92
CA GLN A 21 -12.39 -8.74 5.16
C GLN A 21 -11.07 -9.07 5.88
N LEU A 22 -10.12 -9.66 5.16
CA LEU A 22 -8.83 -10.07 5.72
C LEU A 22 -7.98 -8.88 6.15
N ALA A 23 -8.01 -7.77 5.39
CA ALA A 23 -7.27 -6.56 5.74
C ALA A 23 -7.85 -5.89 7.00
N HIS A 24 -9.17 -5.74 7.11
CA HIS A 24 -9.80 -5.20 8.31
C HIS A 24 -9.59 -6.09 9.54
N GLU A 25 -9.63 -7.41 9.37
CA GLU A 25 -9.30 -8.34 10.44
C GLU A 25 -7.84 -8.18 10.89
N SER A 26 -6.91 -8.07 9.93
CA SER A 26 -5.50 -7.80 10.24
C SER A 26 -5.34 -6.50 11.02
N LEU A 27 -5.96 -5.41 10.58
CA LEU A 27 -5.91 -4.11 11.26
C LEU A 27 -6.48 -4.18 12.69
N ARG A 28 -7.58 -4.92 12.90
CA ARG A 28 -8.16 -5.13 14.23
C ARG A 28 -7.22 -5.87 15.16
N ILE A 29 -6.48 -6.87 14.64
CA ILE A 29 -5.50 -7.62 15.43
C ILE A 29 -4.27 -6.76 15.75
N THR A 30 -3.83 -5.95 14.79
CA THR A 30 -2.65 -5.08 14.98
C THR A 30 -2.97 -3.78 15.71
N GLN A 31 -4.25 -3.46 15.96
CA GLN A 31 -4.68 -2.25 16.65
C GLN A 31 -4.08 -2.10 18.06
N ALA A 32 -3.79 -3.22 18.73
CA ALA A 32 -3.19 -3.24 20.07
C ALA A 32 -1.65 -3.22 20.05
N VAL A 33 -1.02 -3.28 18.88
CA VAL A 33 0.44 -3.37 18.72
C VAL A 33 0.91 -2.24 17.80
N PRO A 34 1.67 -1.26 18.31
CA PRO A 34 2.17 -0.17 17.47
C PRO A 34 3.02 -0.72 16.30
N PHE A 35 2.66 -0.33 15.08
CA PHE A 35 3.49 -0.38 13.86
C PHE A 35 4.06 -1.76 13.51
N THR A 36 3.18 -2.71 13.17
CA THR A 36 3.62 -3.99 12.59
C THR A 36 3.56 -3.96 11.06
N GLU A 37 4.39 -4.78 10.41
CA GLU A 37 4.37 -4.98 8.96
C GLU A 37 2.99 -5.29 8.39
N ALA A 38 2.21 -6.07 9.16
CA ALA A 38 0.84 -6.40 8.80
C ALA A 38 -0.10 -5.19 8.72
N THR A 39 0.25 -4.06 9.32
CA THR A 39 -0.59 -2.85 9.32
C THR A 39 -0.49 -2.12 7.98
N TYR A 40 0.72 -1.81 7.50
CA TYR A 40 0.87 -1.16 6.19
C TYR A 40 0.52 -2.11 5.04
N ALA A 41 0.75 -3.42 5.19
CA ALA A 41 0.35 -4.41 4.19
C ALA A 41 -1.19 -4.51 4.06
N ALA A 42 -1.92 -4.38 5.16
CA ALA A 42 -3.39 -4.32 5.12
C ALA A 42 -3.89 -3.05 4.42
N HIS A 43 -3.24 -1.91 4.68
CA HIS A 43 -3.53 -0.66 3.96
C HIS A 43 -3.23 -0.75 2.46
N LEU A 44 -2.15 -1.42 2.06
CA LEU A 44 -1.84 -1.68 0.65
C LEU A 44 -2.94 -2.53 -0.01
N ALA A 45 -3.43 -3.57 0.68
CA ALA A 45 -4.50 -4.43 0.19
C ALA A 45 -5.82 -3.66 0.01
N LEU A 46 -6.24 -2.89 1.01
CA LEU A 46 -7.45 -2.05 0.94
C LEU A 46 -7.35 -1.02 -0.18
N GLY A 47 -6.23 -0.31 -0.26
CA GLY A 47 -6.00 0.68 -1.31
C GLY A 47 -6.03 0.09 -2.71
N THR A 48 -5.51 -1.13 -2.87
CA THR A 48 -5.57 -1.87 -4.15
C THR A 48 -7.01 -2.27 -4.49
N ALA A 49 -7.75 -2.81 -3.54
CA ALA A 49 -9.15 -3.18 -3.72
C ALA A 49 -10.01 -1.98 -4.09
N ASP A 50 -9.80 -0.84 -3.44
CA ASP A 50 -10.53 0.41 -3.71
C ASP A 50 -10.22 1.02 -5.05
N PHE A 51 -8.95 0.99 -5.46
CA PHE A 51 -8.54 1.41 -6.78
C PHE A 51 -9.30 0.64 -7.87
N HIS A 52 -9.41 -0.69 -7.71
CA HIS A 52 -10.11 -1.54 -8.67
C HIS A 52 -11.64 -1.40 -8.62
N ARG A 53 -12.19 -0.92 -7.51
CA ARG A 53 -13.62 -0.56 -7.38
C ARG A 53 -13.91 0.89 -7.79
N GLU A 54 -12.94 1.60 -8.38
CA GLU A 54 -13.02 3.02 -8.76
C GLU A 54 -13.29 3.98 -7.58
N ARG A 55 -13.06 3.52 -6.33
CA ARG A 55 -13.13 4.32 -5.11
C ARG A 55 -11.80 5.04 -4.87
N LEU A 56 -11.45 5.95 -5.77
CA LEU A 56 -10.11 6.54 -5.82
C LEU A 56 -9.73 7.34 -4.56
N ASP A 57 -10.71 7.99 -3.92
CA ASP A 57 -10.50 8.73 -2.67
C ASP A 57 -10.16 7.81 -1.49
N ASP A 58 -10.91 6.71 -1.35
CA ASP A 58 -10.64 5.69 -0.33
C ASP A 58 -9.29 5.00 -0.58
N ALA A 59 -9.01 4.69 -1.86
CA ALA A 59 -7.75 4.10 -2.28
C ALA A 59 -6.55 4.97 -1.89
N GLU A 60 -6.60 6.27 -2.21
CA GLU A 60 -5.57 7.22 -1.83
C GLU A 60 -5.39 7.27 -0.30
N GLY A 61 -6.49 7.39 0.45
CA GLY A 61 -6.45 7.47 1.91
C GLY A 61 -5.76 6.26 2.55
N HIS A 62 -6.11 5.04 2.12
CA HIS A 62 -5.48 3.84 2.62
C HIS A 62 -4.00 3.76 2.24
N LEU A 63 -3.65 4.07 0.99
CA LEU A 63 -2.25 4.00 0.54
C LEU A 63 -1.37 5.05 1.23
N GLN A 64 -1.88 6.26 1.47
CA GLN A 64 -1.16 7.31 2.21
C GLN A 64 -0.90 6.91 3.66
N GLU A 65 -1.89 6.31 4.33
CA GLU A 65 -1.70 5.84 5.70
C GLU A 65 -0.69 4.69 5.75
N GLY A 66 -0.80 3.71 4.84
CA GLY A 66 0.20 2.66 4.70
C GLY A 66 1.61 3.21 4.47
N LEU A 67 1.75 4.23 3.61
CA LEU A 67 3.04 4.87 3.30
C LEU A 67 3.61 5.61 4.50
N ARG A 68 2.77 6.33 5.24
CA ARG A 68 3.16 7.01 6.48
C ARG A 68 3.72 6.00 7.49
N LEU A 69 3.04 4.87 7.66
CA LEU A 69 3.46 3.79 8.56
C LEU A 69 4.77 3.15 8.10
N ALA A 70 4.88 2.79 6.82
CA ALA A 70 6.09 2.18 6.27
C ALA A 70 7.33 3.08 6.40
N ARG A 71 7.16 4.41 6.22
CA ARG A 71 8.22 5.41 6.46
C ARG A 71 8.68 5.46 7.92
N GLN A 72 7.76 5.29 8.88
CA GLN A 72 8.10 5.35 10.31
C GLN A 72 9.03 4.21 10.75
N VAL A 73 9.00 3.09 10.03
CA VAL A 73 9.80 1.90 10.33
C VAL A 73 10.86 1.59 9.26
N ASP A 74 11.14 2.55 8.36
CA ASP A 74 12.08 2.44 7.24
C ASP A 74 11.89 1.17 6.38
N GLN A 75 10.64 0.79 6.14
CA GLN A 75 10.29 -0.39 5.34
C GLN A 75 10.24 -0.05 3.85
N ARG A 76 11.43 0.07 3.26
CA ARG A 76 11.65 0.59 1.89
C ARG A 76 10.94 -0.20 0.80
N GLU A 77 10.93 -1.53 0.89
CA GLU A 77 10.23 -2.35 -0.09
C GLU A 77 8.73 -2.02 -0.10
N SER A 78 8.12 -1.96 1.08
CA SER A 78 6.69 -1.64 1.24
C SER A 78 6.37 -0.23 0.78
N MET A 79 7.24 0.74 1.09
CA MET A 79 7.13 2.11 0.58
C MET A 79 7.09 2.13 -0.96
N GLY A 80 7.93 1.34 -1.63
CA GLY A 80 7.92 1.20 -3.10
C GLY A 80 6.58 0.72 -3.65
N TRP A 81 6.00 -0.33 -3.05
CA TRP A 81 4.69 -0.84 -3.44
C TRP A 81 3.57 0.19 -3.25
N LEU A 82 3.56 0.88 -2.11
CA LEU A 82 2.56 1.90 -1.78
C LEU A 82 2.66 3.13 -2.72
N LEU A 83 3.87 3.60 -3.01
CA LEU A 83 4.12 4.70 -3.94
C LEU A 83 3.71 4.32 -5.38
N GLY A 84 4.00 3.10 -5.81
CA GLY A 84 3.55 2.61 -7.12
C GLY A 84 2.03 2.59 -7.26
N MET A 85 1.32 2.16 -6.23
CA MET A 85 -0.15 2.19 -6.22
C MET A 85 -0.71 3.62 -6.18
N LEU A 86 -0.12 4.53 -5.41
CA LEU A 86 -0.52 5.95 -5.39
C LEU A 86 -0.33 6.61 -6.76
N ALA A 87 0.78 6.32 -7.44
CA ALA A 87 1.00 6.82 -8.80
C ALA A 87 -0.11 6.36 -9.75
N ARG A 88 -0.55 5.09 -9.65
CA ARG A 88 -1.69 4.57 -10.43
C ARG A 88 -3.00 5.30 -10.11
N VAL A 89 -3.28 5.59 -8.85
CA VAL A 89 -4.46 6.38 -8.43
C VAL A 89 -4.42 7.77 -9.09
N PHE A 90 -3.29 8.46 -9.04
CA PHE A 90 -3.15 9.78 -9.65
C PHE A 90 -3.26 9.74 -11.18
N MET A 91 -2.69 8.72 -11.84
CA MET A 91 -2.86 8.51 -13.28
C MET A 91 -4.34 8.34 -13.64
N GLN A 92 -5.08 7.54 -12.87
CA GLN A 92 -6.51 7.29 -13.11
C GLN A 92 -7.36 8.55 -12.98
N ARG A 93 -6.96 9.49 -12.11
CA ARG A 93 -7.58 10.82 -12.00
C ARG A 93 -7.11 11.84 -13.04
N GLY A 94 -6.12 11.49 -13.86
CA GLY A 94 -5.52 12.41 -14.83
C GLY A 94 -4.53 13.41 -14.23
N ASP A 95 -4.13 13.26 -12.96
CA ASP A 95 -3.05 14.06 -12.35
C ASP A 95 -1.69 13.44 -12.66
N TRP A 96 -1.27 13.58 -13.92
CA TRP A 96 -0.02 13.03 -14.43
C TRP A 96 1.21 13.61 -13.74
N ALA A 97 1.17 14.88 -13.34
CA ALA A 97 2.30 15.56 -12.70
C ALA A 97 2.55 15.03 -11.28
N THR A 98 1.50 14.76 -10.52
CA THR A 98 1.65 14.11 -9.21
C THR A 98 2.02 12.65 -9.37
N ALA A 99 1.42 11.93 -10.32
CA ALA A 99 1.77 10.54 -10.61
C ALA A 99 3.27 10.35 -10.91
N GLU A 100 3.83 11.20 -11.77
CA GLU A 100 5.26 11.15 -12.13
C GLU A 100 6.16 11.36 -10.91
N ARG A 101 5.87 12.38 -10.09
CA ARG A 101 6.65 12.64 -8.86
C ARG A 101 6.56 11.48 -7.88
N THR A 102 5.37 10.92 -7.68
CA THR A 102 5.17 9.78 -6.78
C THR A 102 5.90 8.52 -7.29
N ALA A 103 5.88 8.26 -8.60
CA ALA A 103 6.61 7.15 -9.20
C ALA A 103 8.13 7.31 -9.08
N GLN A 104 8.64 8.52 -9.29
CA GLN A 104 10.06 8.85 -9.11
C GLN A 104 10.51 8.63 -7.66
N GLU A 105 9.70 9.03 -6.69
CA GLU A 105 9.97 8.75 -5.28
C GLU A 105 10.04 7.24 -5.02
N GLY A 106 9.06 6.47 -5.52
CA GLY A 106 9.04 5.00 -5.37
C GLY A 106 10.28 4.33 -5.96
N LEU A 107 10.74 4.81 -7.12
CA LEU A 107 11.98 4.32 -7.74
C LEU A 107 13.21 4.63 -6.89
N GLN A 108 13.31 5.85 -6.36
CA GLN A 108 14.44 6.25 -5.52
C GLN A 108 14.50 5.41 -4.24
N VAL A 109 13.35 5.13 -3.63
CA VAL A 109 13.25 4.25 -2.46
C VAL A 109 13.71 2.83 -2.80
N ALA A 110 13.23 2.24 -3.90
CA ALA A 110 13.63 0.90 -4.33
C ALA A 110 15.14 0.80 -4.60
N GLN A 111 15.72 1.80 -5.26
CA GLN A 111 17.16 1.87 -5.51
C GLN A 111 17.97 1.98 -4.22
N SER A 112 17.48 2.73 -3.23
CA SER A 112 18.17 2.87 -1.94
C SER A 112 18.11 1.59 -1.08
N ALA A 113 17.12 0.72 -1.30
CA ALA A 113 17.05 -0.59 -0.66
C ALA A 113 18.13 -1.53 -1.23
N GLN A 114 18.29 -1.56 -2.55
CA GLN A 114 19.24 -2.44 -3.24
C GLN A 114 20.71 -2.16 -2.89
N HIS A 115 21.06 -0.91 -2.57
CA HIS A 115 22.43 -0.54 -2.17
C HIS A 115 22.71 -0.76 -0.67
N ALA A 116 21.69 -1.00 0.16
CA ALA A 116 21.86 -1.25 1.60
C ALA A 116 22.13 -2.73 1.93
N GLU A 117 21.96 -3.62 0.95
CA GLU A 117 22.14 -5.07 1.08
C GLU A 117 23.55 -5.57 0.66
N THR A 118 24.45 -4.66 0.25
CA THR A 118 25.84 -4.95 -0.14
C THR A 118 26.85 -4.46 0.89
#